data_AF-A0A1S8KQZ4-F1
#
_entry.id   AF-A0A1S8KQZ4-F1
#
_cell.length_a   1.000
_cell.length_b   1.000
_cell.length_c   1.000
_cell.angle_alpha   90.00
_cell.angle_beta   90.00
_cell.angle_gamma   90.00
#
_symmetry.space_group_name_H-M   'P 1'
#
loop_
_entity.id
_entity.type
_entity.pdbx_description
1 polymer ?
#
loop_
_entity_poly.entity_id
_entity_poly.type
_entity_poly.pdbx_seq_one_letter_code
_entity_poly.pdbx_strand_id
1 'polypeptide(L)'
;MTDFRYALVESDETEIARQNALLRELELPIAMLVHSGGKSLHAIVRVDANSLPQYKERVNHIYDVCLKNGLEVDRQNKNPSRLSRLPGIMRQGNKQFIVDENIGKATYEEWEEWIEAVNDDLPDPRKLVRGLGEYA
;
A
#
# COMPACT_ATOMS: atom_id res chain seq x y z
N MET A 1 21.02 13.82 -8.97
CA MET A 1 20.62 12.72 -8.08
C MET A 1 19.12 12.53 -8.28
N THR A 2 18.68 11.30 -8.54
CA THR A 2 17.25 11.00 -8.71
C THR A 2 16.71 10.55 -7.36
N ASP A 3 15.75 11.29 -6.81
CA ASP A 3 15.15 10.95 -5.52
C ASP A 3 13.94 10.04 -5.74
N PHE A 4 14.02 8.82 -5.23
CA PHE A 4 12.93 7.85 -5.31
C PHE A 4 12.02 7.99 -4.09
N ARG A 5 11.23 9.06 -4.04
CA ARG A 5 10.44 9.42 -2.85
C ARG A 5 9.10 8.71 -2.75
N TYR A 6 8.47 8.44 -3.89
CA TYR A 6 7.09 7.97 -3.94
C TYR A 6 6.88 6.81 -4.88
N ALA A 7 5.88 5.99 -4.56
CA ALA A 7 5.31 4.98 -5.43
C ALA A 7 3.80 5.16 -5.53
N LEU A 8 3.22 4.78 -6.67
CA LEU A 8 1.79 4.78 -6.85
C LEU A 8 1.21 3.40 -6.53
N VAL A 9 0.38 3.31 -5.48
CA VAL A 9 -0.45 2.14 -5.21
C VAL A 9 -1.86 2.45 -5.71
N GLU A 10 -2.35 1.63 -6.64
CA GLU A 10 -3.74 1.71 -7.13
C GLU A 10 -4.28 0.32 -7.46
N SER A 11 -5.61 0.19 -7.41
CA SER A 11 -6.34 -0.99 -7.86
C SER A 11 -7.53 -0.58 -8.70
N ASP A 12 -7.72 -1.29 -9.81
CA ASP A 12 -8.89 -1.19 -10.67
C ASP A 12 -9.86 -2.37 -10.45
N GLU A 13 -9.44 -3.40 -9.71
CA GLU A 13 -10.18 -4.67 -9.53
C GLU A 13 -10.90 -4.73 -8.17
N THR A 14 -10.47 -3.92 -7.20
CA THR A 14 -11.11 -3.83 -5.87
C THR A 14 -12.15 -2.70 -5.85
N GLU A 15 -13.30 -2.84 -5.17
CA GLU A 15 -14.26 -1.74 -5.03
C GLU A 15 -13.70 -0.56 -4.21
N ILE A 16 -14.05 0.68 -4.57
CA ILE A 16 -13.49 1.91 -3.98
C ILE A 16 -13.60 1.95 -2.44
N ALA A 17 -14.74 1.55 -1.89
CA ALA A 17 -14.93 1.54 -0.44
C ALA A 17 -13.95 0.57 0.25
N ARG A 18 -13.76 -0.61 -0.36
CA ARG A 18 -12.80 -1.62 0.11
C ARG A 18 -11.35 -1.18 -0.09
N GLN A 19 -11.03 -0.49 -1.19
CA GLN A 19 -9.71 0.12 -1.39
C GLN A 19 -9.41 1.10 -0.24
N ASN A 20 -10.32 2.02 0.06
CA ASN A 20 -10.13 3.01 1.13
C ASN A 20 -9.97 2.35 2.51
N ALA A 21 -10.76 1.31 2.80
CA ALA A 21 -10.66 0.56 4.05
C ALA A 21 -9.27 -0.09 4.18
N LEU A 22 -8.87 -0.89 3.18
CA LEU A 22 -7.57 -1.59 3.18
C LEU A 22 -6.38 -0.63 3.27
N LEU A 23 -6.40 0.47 2.52
CA LEU A 23 -5.32 1.46 2.55
C LEU A 23 -5.13 2.08 3.94
N ARG A 24 -6.21 2.24 4.71
CA ARG A 24 -6.18 2.77 6.09
C ARG A 24 -5.81 1.71 7.11
N GLU A 25 -6.40 0.52 7.00
CA GLU A 25 -6.09 -0.62 7.88
C GLU A 25 -4.62 -1.04 7.79
N LEU A 26 -4.03 -0.95 6.60
CA LEU A 26 -2.62 -1.24 6.37
C LEU A 26 -1.67 -0.13 6.83
N GLU A 27 -2.20 1.00 7.30
CA GLU A 27 -1.43 2.16 7.79
C GLU A 27 -0.33 2.61 6.81
N LEU A 28 -0.53 2.38 5.50
CA LEU A 28 0.46 2.72 4.48
C LEU A 28 0.86 4.19 4.61
N PRO A 29 2.14 4.55 4.44
CA PRO A 29 2.59 5.93 4.61
C PRO A 29 2.18 6.74 3.38
N ILE A 30 0.92 7.16 3.32
CA ILE A 30 0.32 7.79 2.14
C ILE A 30 0.49 9.31 2.24
N ALA A 31 1.19 9.87 1.26
CA ALA A 31 1.32 11.31 1.09
C ALA A 31 0.00 11.95 0.67
N MET A 32 -0.69 11.32 -0.29
CA MET A 32 -1.94 11.81 -0.84
C MET A 32 -2.77 10.66 -1.37
N LEU A 33 -4.07 10.70 -1.09
CA LEU A 33 -5.05 9.76 -1.62
C LEU A 33 -5.97 10.49 -2.59
N VAL A 34 -6.02 10.04 -3.83
CA VAL A 34 -6.78 10.72 -4.90
C VAL A 34 -7.84 9.78 -5.47
N HIS A 35 -9.07 10.27 -5.59
CA HIS A 35 -10.12 9.59 -6.34
C HIS A 35 -9.94 9.83 -7.84
N SER A 36 -9.83 8.77 -8.64
CA SER A 36 -9.50 8.86 -10.08
C SER A 36 -10.62 9.38 -10.99
N GLY A 37 -11.79 9.65 -10.41
CA GLY A 37 -13.02 9.93 -11.18
C GLY A 37 -13.55 8.68 -11.90
N GLY A 38 -13.00 7.49 -11.60
CA GLY A 38 -13.46 6.21 -12.10
C GLY A 38 -13.57 5.21 -10.94
N LYS A 39 -12.99 4.02 -11.13
CA LYS A 39 -13.07 2.89 -10.19
C LYS A 39 -11.87 2.73 -9.24
N SER A 40 -10.95 3.70 -9.19
CA SER A 40 -9.70 3.57 -8.44
C SER A 40 -9.41 4.74 -7.51
N LEU A 41 -8.74 4.41 -6.41
CA LEU A 41 -7.99 5.33 -5.58
C LEU A 41 -6.51 5.25 -5.95
N HIS A 42 -5.90 6.40 -6.15
CA HIS A 42 -4.46 6.56 -6.35
C HIS A 42 -3.85 6.95 -5.01
N ALA A 43 -3.23 5.99 -4.33
CA ALA A 43 -2.45 6.25 -3.13
C ALA A 43 -0.99 6.54 -3.52
N ILE A 44 -0.55 7.77 -3.25
CA ILE A 44 0.85 8.16 -3.43
C ILE A 44 1.57 7.82 -2.13
N VAL A 45 2.31 6.72 -2.12
CA VAL A 45 2.95 6.14 -0.92
C VAL A 45 4.40 6.59 -0.82
N ARG A 46 4.83 6.99 0.38
CA ARG A 46 6.21 7.34 0.73
C ARG A 46 7.07 6.09 0.74
N VAL A 47 8.16 6.12 -0.03
CA VAL A 47 9.15 5.04 -0.07
C VAL A 47 10.55 5.53 0.24
N ASP A 48 10.84 6.82 0.04
CA ASP A 48 12.08 7.52 0.45
C ASP A 48 13.37 6.70 0.22
N ALA A 49 13.47 6.08 -0.95
CA ALA A 49 14.58 5.22 -1.29
C ALA A 49 15.76 6.02 -1.86
N ASN A 50 16.97 5.63 -1.47
CA ASN A 50 18.22 6.30 -1.85
C ASN A 50 18.82 5.75 -3.16
N SER A 51 18.22 4.70 -3.73
CA SER A 51 18.69 4.07 -4.96
C SER A 51 17.56 3.33 -5.68
N LEU A 52 17.73 3.08 -6.99
CA LEU A 52 16.77 2.30 -7.76
C LEU A 52 16.59 0.86 -7.24
N PRO A 53 17.66 0.13 -6.82
CA PRO A 53 17.50 -1.17 -6.18
C PRO A 53 16.63 -1.11 -4.92
N GLN A 54 16.92 -0.18 -4.00
CA GLN A 54 16.15 -0.01 -2.77
C GLN A 54 14.69 0.40 -3.07
N TYR A 55 14.48 1.27 -4.06
CA TYR A 55 13.14 1.63 -4.50
C TYR A 55 12.35 0.38 -4.93
N LYS A 56 12.94 -0.48 -5.76
CA LYS A 56 12.28 -1.71 -6.22
C LYS A 56 11.96 -2.65 -5.07
N GLU A 57 12.88 -2.79 -4.12
CA GLU A 57 12.69 -3.58 -2.91
C GLU A 57 11.50 -3.07 -2.09
N ARG A 58 11.50 -1.79 -1.70
CA ARG A 58 10.43 -1.17 -0.90
C ARG A 58 9.07 -1.21 -1.59
N VAL A 59 9.04 -0.93 -2.90
CA VAL A 59 7.80 -1.02 -3.68
C VAL A 59 7.28 -2.45 -3.77
N ASN A 60 8.17 -3.43 -3.95
CA ASN A 60 7.75 -4.82 -3.93
C ASN A 60 7.20 -5.22 -2.56
N HIS A 61 7.84 -4.80 -1.47
CA HIS A 61 7.36 -5.06 -0.11
C HIS A 61 5.95 -4.49 0.10
N ILE A 62 5.73 -3.21 -0.22
CA ILE A 62 4.40 -2.57 -0.14
C ILE A 62 3.36 -3.34 -0.96
N TYR A 63 3.68 -3.69 -2.19
CA TYR A 63 2.75 -4.38 -3.10
C TYR A 63 2.40 -5.79 -2.62
N ASP A 64 3.38 -6.50 -2.07
CA ASP A 64 3.17 -7.85 -1.56
C ASP A 64 2.33 -7.82 -0.27
N VAL A 65 2.52 -6.83 0.61
CA VAL A 65 1.65 -6.60 1.77
C VAL A 65 0.22 -6.26 1.33
N CYS A 66 0.06 -5.33 0.38
CA CYS A 66 -1.25 -4.98 -0.17
C CYS A 66 -1.97 -6.22 -0.73
N LEU A 67 -1.28 -7.01 -1.56
CA LEU A 67 -1.84 -8.21 -2.17
C LEU A 67 -2.23 -9.27 -1.13
N LYS A 68 -1.37 -9.54 -0.14
CA LYS A 68 -1.63 -10.50 0.94
C LYS A 68 -2.88 -10.13 1.75
N ASN A 69 -3.18 -8.85 1.88
CA ASN A 69 -4.33 -8.33 2.61
C ASN A 69 -5.56 -8.08 1.70
N GLY A 70 -5.50 -8.51 0.44
CA GLY A 70 -6.65 -8.49 -0.48
C GLY A 70 -6.84 -7.18 -1.24
N LEU A 71 -5.82 -6.33 -1.34
CA LEU A 71 -5.79 -5.21 -2.29
C LEU A 71 -5.08 -5.66 -3.58
N GLU A 72 -5.84 -5.85 -4.66
CA GLU A 72 -5.32 -6.28 -5.95
C GLU A 72 -4.63 -5.13 -6.69
N VAL A 73 -3.37 -4.88 -6.33
CA VAL A 73 -2.55 -3.80 -6.89
C VAL A 73 -2.12 -4.07 -8.34
N ASP A 74 -2.17 -3.04 -9.19
CA ASP A 74 -1.66 -3.13 -10.56
C ASP A 74 -0.12 -3.14 -10.56
N ARG A 75 0.47 -4.34 -10.70
CA ARG A 75 1.92 -4.56 -10.71
C ARG A 75 2.65 -3.88 -11.86
N GLN A 76 1.96 -3.42 -12.91
CA GLN A 76 2.57 -2.65 -13.99
C GLN A 76 2.98 -1.24 -13.53
N ASN A 77 2.45 -0.79 -12.39
CA ASN A 77 2.60 0.59 -11.91
C ASN A 77 3.80 0.80 -10.99
N LYS A 78 4.65 -0.22 -10.83
CA LYS A 78 5.84 -0.20 -9.98
C LYS A 78 6.95 0.76 -10.46
N ASN A 79 6.85 1.32 -11.66
CA ASN A 79 7.91 2.19 -12.20
C ASN A 79 7.90 3.56 -11.50
N PRO A 80 9.08 4.13 -11.18
CA PRO A 80 9.20 5.39 -10.43
C PRO A 80 8.66 6.61 -11.19
N SER A 81 8.48 6.50 -12.50
CA SER A 81 7.90 7.52 -13.37
C SER A 81 6.36 7.44 -13.46
N ARG A 82 5.71 6.53 -12.72
CA ARG A 82 4.26 6.35 -12.84
C ARG A 82 3.51 7.56 -12.27
N LEU A 83 2.67 8.15 -13.11
CA LEU A 83 1.89 9.33 -12.73
C LEU A 83 0.60 8.94 -12.00
N SER A 84 0.24 9.73 -10.99
CA SER A 84 -1.09 9.71 -10.38
C SER A 84 -2.09 10.53 -11.22
N ARG A 85 -3.35 10.49 -10.81
CA ARG A 85 -4.40 11.35 -11.34
C ARG A 85 -4.30 12.76 -10.76
N LEU A 86 -4.69 13.75 -11.55
CA LEU A 86 -4.67 15.16 -11.17
C LEU A 86 -6.01 15.55 -10.52
N PRO A 87 -6.04 15.89 -9.22
CA PRO A 87 -7.26 16.38 -8.58
C PRO A 87 -7.74 17.70 -9.19
N GLY A 88 -9.05 17.92 -9.19
CA GLY A 88 -9.68 19.16 -9.63
C GLY A 88 -10.13 19.17 -11.10
N ILE A 89 -9.74 18.18 -11.91
CA ILE A 89 -10.12 18.10 -13.32
C ILE A 89 -11.13 16.97 -13.61
N MET A 90 -11.91 17.14 -14.68
CA MET A 90 -12.92 16.18 -15.11
C MET A 90 -12.29 15.01 -15.91
N ARG A 91 -12.83 13.82 -15.72
CA ARG A 91 -12.53 12.61 -16.50
C ARG A 91 -13.84 11.93 -16.84
N GLN A 92 -14.16 11.85 -18.13
CA GLN A 92 -15.38 11.17 -18.62
C GLN A 92 -16.66 11.62 -17.86
N GLY A 93 -16.77 12.91 -17.53
CA GLY A 93 -17.91 13.46 -16.80
C GLY A 93 -17.82 13.39 -15.27
N ASN A 94 -16.80 12.72 -14.70
CA ASN A 94 -16.61 12.63 -13.26
C ASN A 94 -15.45 13.52 -12.79
N LYS A 95 -15.59 14.14 -11.62
CA LYS A 95 -14.53 14.96 -11.02
C LYS A 95 -13.48 14.08 -10.34
N GLN A 96 -12.21 14.37 -10.58
CA GLN A 96 -11.09 13.85 -9.78
C GLN A 96 -10.91 14.75 -8.55
N PHE A 97 -10.65 14.18 -7.37
CA PHE A 97 -10.52 14.96 -6.13
C PHE A 97 -9.60 14.28 -5.12
N ILE A 98 -9.05 15.09 -4.20
CA ILE A 98 -8.28 14.61 -3.05
C ILE A 98 -9.28 14.01 -2.07
N VAL A 99 -9.04 12.76 -1.68
CA VAL A 99 -9.80 12.06 -0.64
C VAL A 99 -9.21 12.38 0.73
N ASP A 100 -7.89 12.33 0.84
CA ASP A 100 -7.16 12.56 2.10
C ASP A 100 -5.68 12.87 1.83
N GLU A 101 -4.97 13.33 2.85
CA GLU A 101 -3.54 13.62 2.81
C GLU A 101 -2.83 13.21 4.11
N ASN A 102 -1.58 12.77 4.01
CA ASN A 102 -0.73 12.39 5.14
C ASN A 102 -1.41 11.39 6.11
N ILE A 103 -1.89 10.27 5.58
CA ILE A 103 -2.54 9.19 6.34
C ILE A 103 -1.60 7.99 6.52
N GLY A 104 -1.82 7.21 7.57
CA GLY A 104 -0.96 6.08 7.96
C GLY A 104 0.32 6.54 8.66
N LYS A 105 1.39 5.75 8.56
CA LYS A 105 2.69 6.09 9.18
C LYS A 105 3.37 7.26 8.47
N ALA A 106 4.29 7.94 9.16
CA ALA A 106 4.94 9.12 8.59
C ALA A 106 6.00 8.75 7.55
N THR A 107 6.64 7.60 7.71
CA THR A 107 7.74 7.12 6.86
C THR A 107 7.59 5.66 6.47
N TYR A 108 8.36 5.23 5.47
CA TYR A 108 8.44 3.81 5.09
C TYR A 108 8.98 2.97 6.25
N GLU A 109 10.00 3.45 6.94
CA GLU A 109 10.66 2.74 8.03
C GLU A 109 9.71 2.50 9.22
N GLU A 110 8.96 3.53 9.64
CA GLU A 110 7.95 3.38 10.70
C GLU A 110 6.84 2.40 10.29
N TRP A 111 6.47 2.40 9.00
CA TRP A 111 5.50 1.46 8.46
C TRP A 111 6.02 0.03 8.43
N GLU A 112 7.27 -0.17 8.00
CA GLU A 112 7.93 -1.47 7.93
C GLU A 112 8.03 -2.10 9.31
N GLU A 113 8.51 -1.36 10.32
CA GLU A 113 8.56 -1.83 11.71
C GLU A 113 7.17 -2.19 12.24
N TRP A 114 6.16 -1.37 11.94
CA TRP A 114 4.79 -1.63 12.38
C TRP A 114 4.18 -2.86 11.71
N ILE A 115 4.31 -3.02 10.39
CA ILE A 115 3.69 -4.14 9.67
C ILE A 115 4.40 -5.47 10.00
N GLU A 116 5.71 -5.45 10.28
CA GLU A 116 6.44 -6.61 10.76
C GLU A 116 5.98 -7.02 12.17
N ALA A 117 5.85 -6.07 13.08
CA ALA A 117 5.36 -6.33 14.44
C ALA A 117 3.93 -6.92 14.43
N VAL A 118 3.02 -6.36 13.62
CA VAL A 118 1.64 -6.87 13.48
C VAL A 118 1.61 -8.29 12.91
N ASN A 119 2.56 -8.65 12.04
CA ASN A 119 2.63 -10.00 11.47
C ASN A 119 3.30 -11.02 12.41
N ASP A 120 4.25 -10.60 13.26
CA ASP A 120 4.99 -11.48 14.18
C ASP A 120 4.15 -11.89 15.42
N ASP A 121 3.18 -11.06 15.82
CA ASP A 121 2.25 -11.34 16.93
C ASP A 121 1.23 -12.47 16.64
N LEU A 122 1.26 -13.08 15.45
CA LEU A 122 0.48 -14.27 15.13
C LEU A 122 1.36 -15.51 15.28
N PRO A 123 1.16 -16.36 16.32
CA PRO A 123 1.90 -17.60 16.44
C PRO A 123 1.66 -18.48 15.22
N ASP A 124 2.73 -19.07 14.68
CA ASP A 124 2.66 -20.05 13.60
C ASP A 124 1.59 -21.11 13.92
N PRO A 125 0.51 -21.23 13.11
CA PRO A 125 -0.56 -22.20 13.34
C PRO A 125 -0.05 -23.63 13.49
N ARG A 126 1.13 -23.94 12.92
CA ARG A 126 1.77 -25.27 12.98
C ARG A 126 2.48 -25.53 14.30
N LYS A 127 2.79 -24.51 15.10
CA LYS A 127 3.43 -24.67 16.43
C LYS A 127 2.45 -25.05 17.54
N LEU A 128 1.14 -24.80 17.35
CA LEU A 128 0.09 -25.17 18.32
C LEU A 128 -0.28 -26.66 18.33
N VAL A 129 0.05 -27.40 17.27
CA VAL A 129 -0.34 -28.82 17.12
C VAL A 129 0.64 -29.78 17.79
N ARG A 130 1.81 -29.32 18.25
CA ARG A 130 2.85 -30.18 18.85
C ARG A 130 2.85 -30.24 20.38
N GLY A 131 1.92 -29.56 21.05
CA GLY A 131 1.89 -29.45 22.52
C GLY A 131 0.82 -30.25 23.26
N LEU A 132 -0.06 -30.99 22.56
CA LEU A 132 -1.22 -31.67 23.17
C LEU A 132 -1.20 -33.20 23.01
N GLY A 133 -0.02 -33.80 22.78
CA GLY A 133 0.10 -35.22 22.43
C GLY A 133 1.03 -36.07 23.31
N GLU A 134 1.45 -35.61 24.50
CA GLU A 134 2.33 -36.40 25.39
C GLU A 134 1.75 -36.57 26.80
N TYR A 135 0.52 -37.07 26.88
CA TYR A 135 -0.01 -37.77 28.07
C TYR A 135 -1.04 -38.80 27.61
N ALA A 136 -0.56 -39.90 27.03
CA ALA A 136 -1.32 -41.13 26.83
C ALA A 136 -0.38 -42.33 27.04
#